data_AF-A0A494J1X1-F1
#
_entry.id   AF-A0A494J1X1-F1
#
_cell.length_a   1.000
_cell.length_b   1.000
_cell.length_c   1.000
_cell.angle_alpha   90.00
_cell.angle_beta   90.00
_cell.angle_gamma   90.00
#
_symmetry.space_group_name_H-M   'P 1'
#
loop_
_entity.id
_entity.type
_entity.pdbx_description
1 polymer ?
#
loop_
_entity_poly.entity_id
_entity_poly.type
_entity_poly.pdbx_seq_one_letter_code
_entity_poly.pdbx_strand_id
1 'polypeptide(L)'
;MKIDIMIKSLSEEISLLDNNFFEISNTSDSNYLINRLGFRNIKSTVFENGEEYAPYTFINSHPTQWGINECKNYILLIPKHSNVKTNLLLDIVPNSVYKFNDQNKYSIFYESEHTARAPYRYGCKQYVDSLVAKGYKIYEGVIKDEKPLITEYSK
;
A
#
# COMPACT_ATOMS: atom_id res chain seq x y z
N MET A 1 7.18 22.92 -5.48
CA MET A 1 7.17 22.07 -4.26
C MET A 1 8.10 20.90 -4.56
N LYS A 2 9.16 20.69 -3.76
CA LYS A 2 10.10 19.58 -3.98
C LYS A 2 9.45 18.30 -3.44
N ILE A 3 9.31 17.28 -4.28
CA ILE A 3 8.78 15.98 -3.87
C ILE A 3 9.95 15.20 -3.27
N ASP A 4 9.93 14.99 -1.95
CA ASP A 4 11.02 14.32 -1.24
C ASP A 4 11.05 12.81 -1.49
N ILE A 5 9.85 12.20 -1.52
CA ILE A 5 9.63 10.76 -1.72
C ILE A 5 8.77 10.55 -2.96
N MET A 6 9.23 9.72 -3.88
CA MET A 6 8.44 9.22 -5.00
C MET A 6 8.22 7.72 -4.83
N ILE A 7 6.99 7.26 -5.10
CA ILE A 7 6.64 5.84 -5.07
C ILE A 7 6.11 5.45 -6.44
N LYS A 8 6.73 4.47 -7.07
CA LYS A 8 6.37 3.99 -8.41
C LYS A 8 6.12 2.48 -8.37
N SER A 9 4.98 2.05 -8.90
CA SER A 9 4.73 0.62 -9.13
C SER A 9 5.70 0.09 -10.21
N LEU A 10 6.29 -1.08 -9.93
CA LEU A 10 7.24 -1.74 -10.82
C LEU A 10 6.57 -2.72 -11.79
N SER A 11 5.28 -2.99 -11.61
CA SER A 11 4.48 -3.89 -12.44
C SER A 11 3.53 -3.11 -13.35
N GLU A 12 3.28 -3.67 -14.54
CA GLU A 12 2.25 -3.16 -15.46
C GLU A 12 0.84 -3.51 -14.99
N GLU A 13 0.72 -4.55 -14.17
CA GLU A 13 -0.53 -5.07 -13.61
C GLU A 13 -0.49 -4.99 -12.08
N ILE A 14 -1.65 -5.09 -11.43
CA ILE A 14 -1.76 -5.17 -9.98
C ILE A 14 -2.47 -6.46 -9.55
N SER A 15 -1.98 -7.09 -8.50
CA SER A 15 -2.52 -8.35 -7.98
C SER A 15 -3.32 -8.14 -6.71
N LEU A 16 -4.45 -8.86 -6.59
CA LEU A 16 -5.21 -8.98 -5.35
C LEU A 16 -4.48 -9.73 -4.23
N LEU A 17 -3.39 -10.44 -4.54
CA LEU A 17 -2.64 -11.28 -3.60
C LEU A 17 -1.49 -10.53 -2.90
N ASP A 18 -1.54 -9.20 -2.94
CA ASP A 18 -0.57 -8.30 -2.30
C ASP A 18 0.90 -8.48 -2.73
N ASN A 19 1.15 -9.09 -3.90
CA ASN A 19 2.48 -9.22 -4.52
C ASN A 19 2.85 -7.99 -5.37
N ASN A 20 2.50 -6.81 -4.89
CA ASN A 20 2.65 -5.56 -5.62
C ASN A 20 3.98 -4.90 -5.25
N PHE A 21 4.92 -4.88 -6.19
CA PHE A 21 6.26 -4.33 -6.00
C PHE A 21 6.33 -2.86 -6.39
N PHE A 22 7.00 -2.08 -5.56
CA PHE A 22 7.19 -0.66 -5.72
C PHE A 22 8.67 -0.31 -5.57
N GLU A 23 9.09 0.72 -6.30
CA GLU A 23 10.31 1.44 -6.05
C GLU A 23 9.98 2.73 -5.32
N ILE A 24 10.64 2.94 -4.19
CA ILE A 24 10.52 4.13 -3.36
C ILE A 24 11.85 4.89 -3.46
N SER A 25 11.80 6.06 -4.07
CA SER A 25 12.96 6.95 -4.25
C SER A 25 12.90 8.07 -3.23
N ASN A 26 13.95 8.21 -2.42
CA ASN A 26 14.14 9.32 -1.50
C ASN A 26 15.28 10.21 -1.99
N THR A 27 14.93 11.42 -2.42
CA THR A 27 15.90 12.40 -2.95
C THR A 27 16.24 13.51 -1.95
N SER A 28 15.71 13.40 -0.74
CA SER A 28 15.88 14.37 0.34
C SER A 28 17.06 14.03 1.24
N ASP A 29 17.41 14.96 2.13
CA ASP A 29 18.42 14.77 3.18
C ASP A 29 17.88 14.09 4.45
N SER A 30 16.61 13.67 4.46
CA SER A 30 15.95 13.06 5.63
C SER A 30 15.70 11.57 5.41
N ASN A 31 15.76 10.77 6.47
CA ASN A 31 15.30 9.38 6.43
C ASN A 31 13.79 9.33 6.69
N TYR A 32 13.07 8.42 6.05
CA TYR A 32 11.62 8.30 6.16
C TYR A 32 11.16 6.94 6.70
N LEU A 33 9.99 6.96 7.33
CA LEU A 33 9.22 5.80 7.74
C LEU A 33 8.00 5.67 6.82
N ILE A 34 7.80 4.46 6.29
CA ILE A 34 6.61 4.08 5.55
C ILE A 34 6.07 2.78 6.16
N ASN A 35 4.80 2.73 6.52
CA ASN A 35 4.16 1.48 6.88
C ASN A 35 3.68 0.77 5.61
N ARG A 36 4.14 -0.46 5.36
CA ARG A 36 3.74 -1.28 4.21
C ARG A 36 2.23 -1.49 4.12
N LEU A 37 1.53 -1.51 5.26
CA LEU A 37 0.07 -1.63 5.39
C LEU A 37 -0.60 -0.29 5.77
N GLY A 38 0.16 0.81 5.64
CA GLY A 38 -0.23 2.16 6.01
C GLY A 38 -1.07 2.90 4.98
N PHE A 39 -1.02 2.43 3.72
CA PHE A 39 -1.81 2.92 2.60
C PHE A 39 -3.25 2.39 2.73
N ARG A 40 -4.08 3.14 3.45
CA ARG A 40 -5.47 2.78 3.78
C ARG A 40 -6.44 3.88 3.38
N ASN A 41 -7.75 3.64 3.58
CA ASN A 41 -8.84 4.45 3.03
C ASN A 41 -8.83 4.43 1.49
N ILE A 42 -8.57 3.26 0.92
CA ILE A 42 -8.52 3.09 -0.51
C ILE A 42 -9.88 3.41 -1.12
N LYS A 43 -9.85 4.30 -2.11
CA LYS A 43 -10.92 4.43 -3.09
C LYS A 43 -10.54 3.56 -4.27
N SER A 44 -11.38 2.60 -4.60
CA SER A 44 -11.13 1.65 -5.68
C SER A 44 -12.38 1.45 -6.52
N THR A 45 -12.20 1.44 -7.83
CA THR A 45 -13.23 1.07 -8.80
C THR A 45 -12.69 -0.05 -9.66
N VAL A 46 -13.37 -1.19 -9.65
CA VAL A 46 -13.04 -2.34 -10.51
C VAL A 46 -13.85 -2.22 -11.78
N PHE A 47 -13.25 -2.59 -12.91
CA PHE A 47 -13.91 -2.61 -14.21
C PHE A 47 -13.85 -4.03 -14.80
N GLU A 48 -14.94 -4.48 -15.39
CA GLU A 48 -15.05 -5.72 -16.15
C GLU A 48 -15.31 -5.37 -17.61
N ASN A 49 -14.39 -5.75 -18.51
CA ASN A 49 -14.45 -5.43 -19.94
C ASN A 49 -14.68 -3.93 -20.25
N GLY A 50 -14.22 -3.05 -19.36
CA GLY A 50 -14.32 -1.59 -19.48
C GLY A 50 -15.50 -0.95 -18.76
N GLU A 51 -16.43 -1.73 -18.21
CA GLU A 51 -17.60 -1.24 -17.46
C GLU A 51 -17.37 -1.38 -15.96
N GLU A 52 -17.91 -0.46 -15.15
CA GLU A 52 -17.80 -0.54 -13.69
C GLU A 52 -18.42 -1.84 -13.16
N TYR A 53 -17.64 -2.58 -12.37
CA TYR A 53 -18.01 -3.86 -11.81
C TYR A 53 -18.15 -3.77 -10.30
N ALA A 54 -19.38 -3.98 -9.81
CA ALA A 54 -19.69 -3.90 -8.39
C ALA A 54 -19.33 -5.21 -7.65
N PRO A 55 -18.92 -5.12 -6.37
CA PRO A 55 -18.66 -6.30 -5.56
C PRO A 55 -19.94 -7.12 -5.31
N TYR A 56 -19.77 -8.43 -5.23
CA TYR A 56 -20.86 -9.36 -4.90
C TYR A 56 -21.32 -9.21 -3.44
N THR A 57 -20.38 -9.01 -2.52
CA THR A 57 -20.69 -8.77 -1.10
C THR A 57 -19.54 -8.05 -0.39
N PHE A 58 -19.76 -7.71 0.87
CA PHE A 58 -18.76 -7.09 1.74
C PHE A 58 -18.56 -7.90 3.02
N ILE A 59 -17.34 -7.95 3.53
CA ILE A 59 -16.98 -8.62 4.79
C ILE A 59 -16.44 -7.63 5.81
N ASN A 60 -16.71 -7.87 7.08
CA ASN A 60 -16.13 -7.08 8.17
C ASN A 60 -14.81 -7.70 8.61
N SER A 61 -13.74 -6.91 8.59
CA SER A 61 -12.46 -7.28 9.19
C SER A 61 -12.17 -6.40 10.41
N HIS A 62 -11.59 -7.00 11.45
CA HIS A 62 -11.10 -6.29 12.63
C HIS A 62 -9.57 -6.31 12.65
N PRO A 63 -8.93 -5.15 12.94
CA PRO A 63 -7.48 -5.10 12.99
C PRO A 63 -6.95 -5.92 14.18
N THR A 64 -5.97 -6.78 13.90
CA THR A 64 -5.20 -7.51 14.92
C THR A 64 -4.13 -6.60 15.54
N GLN A 65 -3.80 -6.76 16.82
CA GLN A 65 -2.66 -6.06 17.41
C GLN A 65 -1.35 -6.74 17.00
N TRP A 66 -0.31 -5.94 16.78
CA TRP A 66 1.02 -6.41 16.42
C TRP A 66 1.98 -6.37 17.60
N GLY A 67 2.84 -7.38 17.67
CA GLY A 67 4.02 -7.35 18.50
C GLY A 67 5.13 -6.48 17.88
N ILE A 68 6.22 -6.33 18.62
CA ILE A 68 7.37 -5.53 18.20
C ILE A 68 8.03 -6.04 16.92
N ASN A 69 8.01 -7.36 16.69
CA ASN A 69 8.65 -7.97 15.53
C ASN A 69 7.86 -7.67 14.25
N GLU A 70 6.53 -7.75 14.33
CA GLU A 70 5.63 -7.37 13.25
C GLU A 70 5.78 -5.88 12.92
N CYS A 71 5.85 -5.00 13.93
CA CYS A 71 6.13 -3.59 13.71
C CYS A 71 7.46 -3.36 12.96
N LYS A 72 8.53 -4.07 13.33
CA LYS A 72 9.82 -3.99 12.62
C LYS A 72 9.74 -4.47 11.17
N ASN A 73 8.91 -5.47 10.89
CA ASN A 73 8.76 -6.02 9.55
C ASN A 73 7.96 -5.09 8.62
N TYR A 74 6.94 -4.42 9.15
CA TYR A 74 6.01 -3.61 8.36
C TYR A 74 6.36 -2.12 8.30
N ILE A 75 7.16 -1.60 9.23
CA ILE A 75 7.71 -0.24 9.13
C ILE A 75 9.00 -0.28 8.30
N LEU A 76 8.90 0.20 7.06
CA LEU A 76 10.03 0.43 6.17
C LEU A 76 10.82 1.64 6.61
N LEU A 77 12.14 1.48 6.64
CA LEU A 77 13.10 2.56 6.76
C LEU A 77 13.56 2.91 5.35
N ILE A 78 13.36 4.16 4.94
CA ILE A 78 13.77 4.67 3.64
C ILE A 78 14.93 5.66 3.88
N PRO A 79 16.19 5.25 3.69
CA PRO A 79 17.33 6.13 3.90
C PRO A 79 17.29 7.35 2.97
N LYS A 80 17.90 8.46 3.39
CA LYS A 80 18.16 9.61 2.52
C LYS A 80 18.97 9.20 1.29
N HIS A 81 18.71 9.84 0.15
CA HIS A 81 19.42 9.61 -1.12
C HIS A 81 19.47 8.14 -1.54
N SER A 82 18.34 7.43 -1.42
CA SER A 82 18.27 5.99 -1.69
C SER A 82 17.06 5.61 -2.53
N ASN A 83 17.16 4.43 -3.15
CA ASN A 83 16.06 3.75 -3.82
C ASN A 83 15.86 2.40 -3.13
N VAL A 84 14.63 2.14 -2.69
CA VAL A 84 14.25 0.88 -2.04
C VAL A 84 13.21 0.18 -2.89
N LYS A 85 13.50 -1.04 -3.31
CA LYS A 85 12.52 -1.93 -3.93
C LYS A 85 11.88 -2.79 -2.86
N THR A 86 10.57 -2.76 -2.77
CA THR A 86 9.82 -3.46 -1.72
C THR A 86 8.41 -3.76 -2.20
N ASN A 87 7.73 -4.69 -1.52
CA ASN A 87 6.29 -4.78 -1.63
C ASN A 87 5.62 -3.75 -0.71
N LEU A 88 4.52 -3.17 -1.20
CA LEU A 88 3.53 -2.46 -0.39
C LEU A 88 2.25 -3.28 -0.43
N LEU A 89 1.66 -3.51 0.74
CA LEU A 89 0.44 -4.29 0.88
C LEU A 89 -0.74 -3.32 0.77
N LEU A 90 -1.12 -3.06 -0.48
CA LEU A 90 -2.24 -2.20 -0.80
C LEU A 90 -3.52 -3.02 -0.71
N ASP A 91 -4.36 -2.70 0.27
CA ASP A 91 -5.70 -3.27 0.45
C ASP A 91 -6.65 -2.74 -0.65
N ILE A 92 -6.37 -3.09 -1.92
CA ILE A 92 -6.93 -2.43 -3.12
C ILE A 92 -8.41 -2.65 -3.34
N VAL A 93 -8.99 -3.65 -2.69
CA VAL A 93 -10.44 -3.91 -2.72
C VAL A 93 -10.92 -4.16 -1.28
N PRO A 94 -10.82 -3.15 -0.41
CA PRO A 94 -10.95 -3.36 1.03
C PRO A 94 -12.34 -3.90 1.35
N ASN A 95 -12.38 -4.98 2.14
CA ASN A 95 -13.61 -5.64 2.59
C ASN A 95 -14.56 -6.09 1.45
N SER A 96 -14.13 -6.07 0.19
CA SER A 96 -14.98 -6.31 -0.97
C SER A 96 -14.73 -7.70 -1.53
N VAL A 97 -15.81 -8.43 -1.82
CA VAL A 97 -15.75 -9.77 -2.40
C VAL A 97 -16.29 -9.72 -3.82
N TYR A 98 -15.46 -10.09 -4.77
CA TYR A 98 -15.79 -10.16 -6.20
C TYR A 98 -15.88 -11.60 -6.67
N LYS A 99 -16.65 -11.85 -7.74
CA LYS A 99 -16.75 -13.15 -8.41
C LYS A 99 -16.21 -13.03 -9.83
N PHE A 100 -14.88 -13.07 -9.94
CA PHE A 100 -14.20 -12.94 -11.23
C PHE A 100 -14.42 -14.16 -12.12
N ASN A 101 -14.42 -13.92 -13.43
CA ASN A 101 -14.50 -14.92 -14.49
C ASN A 101 -13.25 -14.80 -15.37
N ASP A 102 -12.50 -15.88 -15.53
CA ASP A 102 -11.23 -15.93 -16.27
C ASP A 102 -11.36 -15.59 -17.76
N GLN A 103 -12.59 -15.57 -18.29
CA GLN A 103 -12.88 -15.17 -19.67
C GLN A 103 -12.92 -13.65 -19.85
N ASN A 104 -13.09 -12.91 -18.76
CA ASN A 104 -13.24 -11.45 -18.77
C ASN A 104 -11.91 -10.76 -18.45
N LYS A 105 -11.78 -9.53 -18.93
CA LYS A 105 -10.64 -8.67 -18.61
C LYS A 105 -11.03 -7.73 -17.48
N TYR A 106 -10.18 -7.65 -16.46
CA TYR A 106 -10.39 -6.76 -15.33
C TYR A 106 -9.31 -5.68 -15.26
N SER A 107 -9.72 -4.48 -14.88
CA SER A 107 -8.82 -3.41 -14.47
C SER A 107 -9.31 -2.78 -13.18
N ILE A 108 -8.43 -2.02 -12.54
CA ILE A 108 -8.75 -1.31 -11.31
C ILE A 108 -8.12 0.07 -11.35
N PHE A 109 -8.93 1.07 -11.02
CA PHE A 109 -8.44 2.36 -10.55
C PHE A 109 -8.38 2.31 -9.03
N TYR A 110 -7.28 2.77 -8.44
CA TYR A 110 -7.17 2.92 -6.99
C TYR A 110 -6.45 4.21 -6.59
N GLU A 111 -6.85 4.77 -5.45
CA GLU A 111 -6.20 5.88 -4.77
C GLU A 111 -6.10 5.55 -3.28
N SER A 112 -4.88 5.64 -2.72
CA SER A 112 -4.59 5.28 -1.34
C SER A 112 -3.71 6.30 -0.64
N GLU A 113 -4.09 6.69 0.57
CA GLU A 113 -3.38 7.68 1.37
C GLU A 113 -2.54 7.02 2.47
N HIS A 114 -1.31 7.50 2.63
CA HIS A 114 -0.48 7.26 3.80
C HIS A 114 -0.35 8.56 4.60
N THR A 115 -0.77 8.54 5.86
CA THR A 115 -0.80 9.72 6.74
C THR A 115 0.22 9.61 7.86
N ALA A 116 0.45 10.68 8.61
CA ALA A 116 1.29 10.67 9.81
C ALA A 116 0.87 9.60 10.85
N ARG A 117 -0.40 9.18 10.85
CA ARG A 117 -0.92 8.14 11.75
C ARG A 117 -0.70 6.72 11.25
N ALA A 118 -0.37 6.53 9.98
CA ALA A 118 -0.29 5.21 9.37
C ALA A 118 0.74 4.28 10.05
N PRO A 119 1.96 4.74 10.41
CA PRO A 119 2.91 3.91 11.15
C PRO A 119 2.47 3.50 12.55
N TYR A 120 1.58 4.26 13.18
CA TYR A 120 1.14 4.03 14.56
C TYR A 120 0.04 2.97 14.69
N ARG A 121 -0.51 2.50 13.58
CA ARG A 121 -1.53 1.45 13.58
C ARG A 121 -0.98 0.16 14.17
N TYR A 122 -1.90 -0.72 14.56
CA TYR A 122 -1.60 -2.05 15.10
C TYR A 122 -0.75 -2.06 16.38
N GLY A 123 -0.65 -0.94 17.10
CA GLY A 123 0.08 -0.87 18.37
C GLY A 123 1.58 -0.53 18.22
N CYS A 124 2.05 -0.11 17.04
CA CYS A 124 3.48 0.13 16.80
C CYS A 124 4.05 1.42 17.40
N LYS A 125 3.31 2.10 18.28
CA LYS A 125 3.66 3.42 18.81
C LYS A 125 5.08 3.47 19.39
N GLN A 126 5.42 2.56 20.29
CA GLN A 126 6.74 2.56 20.95
C GLN A 126 7.88 2.44 19.94
N TYR A 127 7.73 1.60 18.92
CA TYR A 127 8.76 1.42 17.90
C TYR A 127 8.90 2.64 17.00
N VAL A 128 7.78 3.16 16.51
CA VAL A 128 7.77 4.36 15.65
C VAL A 128 8.34 5.56 16.39
N ASP A 129 7.93 5.81 17.64
CA ASP A 129 8.47 6.90 18.43
C ASP A 129 9.99 6.80 18.62
N SER A 130 10.51 5.58 18.81
CA SER A 130 11.96 5.36 18.92
C SER A 130 12.73 5.71 17.64
N LEU A 131 12.09 5.62 16.47
CA LEU A 131 12.68 5.98 15.18
C LEU A 131 12.54 7.48 14.92
N VAL A 132 11.40 8.07 15.23
CA VAL A 132 11.19 9.53 15.14
C VAL A 132 12.18 10.27 16.04
N ALA A 133 12.41 9.77 17.27
CA ALA A 133 13.42 10.33 18.17
C ALA A 133 14.86 10.25 17.61
N LYS A 134 15.13 9.32 16.68
CA LYS A 134 16.40 9.21 15.94
C LYS A 134 16.46 10.10 14.69
N GLY A 135 15.44 10.94 14.46
CA GLY A 135 15.38 11.88 13.35
C GLY A 135 14.75 11.33 12.07
N TYR A 136 14.07 10.17 12.12
CA TYR A 136 13.27 9.72 10.98
C TYR A 136 11.99 10.54 10.87
N LYS A 137 11.61 10.93 9.64
CA LYS A 137 10.33 11.55 9.33
C LYS A 137 9.30 10.50 8.94
N ILE A 138 8.03 10.78 9.15
CA ILE A 138 6.95 9.92 8.64
C ILE A 138 6.57 10.42 7.24
N TYR A 139 6.49 9.51 6.28
CA TYR A 139 5.99 9.85 4.96
C TYR A 139 4.49 10.14 5.00
N GLU A 140 4.09 11.20 4.31
CA GLU A 140 2.69 11.52 4.05
C GLU A 140 2.51 11.72 2.55
N GLY A 141 1.53 11.06 1.95
CA GLY A 141 1.27 11.17 0.53
C GLY A 141 0.31 10.13 0.02
N VAL A 142 0.05 10.19 -1.29
CA VAL A 142 -0.97 9.38 -1.97
C VAL A 142 -0.32 8.56 -3.07
N ILE A 143 -0.73 7.29 -3.19
CA ILE A 143 -0.48 6.47 -4.37
C ILE A 143 -1.78 6.36 -5.13
N LYS A 144 -1.76 6.61 -6.43
CA LYS A 144 -2.89 6.36 -7.31
C LYS A 144 -2.44 5.79 -8.64
N ASP A 145 -3.22 4.89 -9.20
CA ASP A 145 -2.91 4.24 -10.48
C ASP A 145 -4.18 3.65 -11.10
N GLU A 146 -4.12 3.36 -12.40
CA GLU A 146 -5.12 2.58 -13.12
C GLU A 146 -4.42 1.51 -13.96
N LYS A 147 -4.68 0.23 -13.67
CA LYS A 147 -3.94 -0.89 -14.26
C LYS A 147 -4.80 -2.13 -14.43
N PRO A 148 -4.40 -3.07 -15.31
CA PRO A 148 -4.98 -4.41 -15.35
C PRO A 148 -4.91 -5.09 -13.98
N LEU A 149 -5.98 -5.79 -13.63
CA LEU A 149 -6.14 -6.49 -12.34
C LEU A 149 -5.96 -7.99 -12.55
N ILE A 150 -4.97 -8.56 -11.86
CA ILE A 150 -4.80 -10.01 -11.76
C ILE A 150 -5.73 -10.51 -10.65
N THR A 151 -6.76 -11.25 -11.07
CA THR A 151 -7.87 -11.70 -10.20
C THR A 151 -7.66 -13.07 -9.57
N GLU A 152 -6.71 -13.85 -10.07
CA GLU A 152 -6.40 -15.20 -9.61
C GLU A 152 -5.03 -15.32 -8.94
N TYR A 153 -4.85 -16.41 -8.18
CA TYR A 153 -3.54 -17.03 -8.04
C TYR A 153 -3.15 -17.54 -9.42
N SER A 154 -2.25 -16.84 -10.11
CA SER A 154 -1.55 -17.42 -11.27
C SER A 154 -0.96 -18.76 -10.82
N LYS A 155 -1.59 -19.86 -11.27
CA LYS A 155 -1.14 -21.24 -10.99
C LYS A 155 0.23 -21.49 -11.58
#